data_AF-A0A7Y7WRV0-F1
#
_entry.id   AF-A0A7Y7WRV0-F1
#
_cell.length_a   1.000
_cell.length_b   1.000
_cell.length_c   1.000
_cell.angle_alpha   90.00
_cell.angle_beta   90.00
_cell.angle_gamma   90.00
#
_symmetry.space_group_name_H-M   'P 1'
#
loop_
_entity.id
_entity.type
_entity.pdbx_description
1 polymer ?
#
loop_
_entity_poly.entity_id
_entity_poly.type
_entity_poly.pdbx_seq_one_letter_code
_entity_poly.pdbx_strand_id
1 'polypeptide(L)'
;MPRRLFKRYMPDPTRIREHKHLRFFGPLLHDPNLWHLNRHSVARAMAVGLFAALMPMPLQMLLAAFLAILVRGNMPIAVSLVWLTNPLTIPPIFYCAYQLGAWLLHVPPRGLPDELTWTWISGQLSTLWQPLLLGSLVLGVALGALGYYLTMSYWRWWVARQWKRRLERRRHP
;
A
#
# COMPACT_ATOMS: atom_id res chain seq x y z
N MET A 1 -16.22 4.01 18.97
CA MET A 1 -15.93 3.65 17.56
C MET A 1 -15.34 4.87 16.87
N PRO A 2 -14.12 4.82 16.28
CA PRO A 2 -13.58 5.95 15.52
C PRO A 2 -14.30 6.16 14.18
N ARG A 3 -15.45 5.51 13.94
CA ARG A 3 -16.31 5.69 12.77
C ARG A 3 -16.68 7.16 12.50
N ARG A 4 -16.77 8.02 13.52
CA ARG A 4 -17.21 9.42 13.37
C ARG A 4 -16.13 10.37 12.85
N LEU A 5 -14.85 10.14 13.16
CA LEU A 5 -13.76 11.00 12.67
C LEU A 5 -13.44 10.71 11.20
N PHE A 6 -13.38 9.43 10.81
CA PHE A 6 -13.03 9.05 9.43
C PHE A 6 -14.15 9.34 8.42
N LYS A 7 -15.43 9.30 8.82
CA LYS A 7 -16.56 9.63 7.93
C LYS A 7 -16.59 11.11 7.53
N ARG A 8 -15.92 12.00 8.27
CA ARG A 8 -15.91 13.45 8.02
C ARG A 8 -15.00 13.86 6.85
N TYR A 9 -14.02 13.01 6.52
CA TYR A 9 -13.05 13.27 5.46
C TYR A 9 -13.19 12.34 4.25
N MET A 10 -14.14 11.39 4.28
CA MET A 10 -14.41 10.54 3.12
C MET A 10 -15.30 11.30 2.12
N PRO A 11 -14.83 11.55 0.89
CA PRO A 11 -15.69 12.07 -0.16
C PRO A 11 -16.85 11.10 -0.44
N ASP A 12 -18.01 11.66 -0.80
CA ASP A 12 -19.25 10.91 -0.98
C ASP A 12 -19.08 9.82 -2.07
N PRO A 13 -19.29 8.53 -1.76
CA PRO A 13 -19.12 7.44 -2.71
C PRO A 13 -20.00 7.56 -3.97
N THR A 14 -21.10 8.30 -3.87
CA THR A 14 -22.04 8.54 -4.98
C THR A 14 -21.45 9.48 -6.04
N ARG A 15 -20.72 10.53 -5.64
CA ARG A 15 -20.11 11.49 -6.59
C ARG A 15 -18.93 10.91 -7.37
N ILE A 16 -18.19 9.96 -6.77
CA ILE A 16 -17.07 9.29 -7.46
C ILE A 16 -17.60 8.30 -8.52
N ARG A 17 -18.78 7.71 -8.31
CA ARG A 17 -19.42 6.77 -9.24
C ARG A 17 -19.87 7.38 -10.57
N GLU A 18 -20.13 8.70 -10.61
CA GLU A 18 -20.74 9.37 -11.77
C GLU A 18 -19.72 9.97 -12.75
N HIS A 19 -18.42 9.91 -12.47
CA HIS A 19 -17.41 10.43 -13.39
C HIS A 19 -17.30 9.56 -14.67
N LYS A 20 -17.39 10.22 -15.84
CA LYS A 20 -17.40 9.60 -17.18
C LYS A 20 -16.24 8.62 -17.43
N HIS A 21 -15.07 8.88 -16.84
CA HIS A 21 -13.87 8.02 -16.95
C HIS A 21 -13.88 6.79 -16.02
N LEU A 22 -14.70 6.78 -14.97
CA LEU A 22 -14.83 5.66 -14.02
C LEU A 22 -15.93 4.65 -14.43
N ARG A 23 -16.72 4.97 -15.46
CA ARG A 23 -17.78 4.08 -15.99
C ARG A 23 -17.24 2.77 -16.58
N PHE A 24 -15.98 2.75 -17.02
CA PHE A 24 -15.29 1.53 -17.49
C PHE A 24 -15.14 0.47 -16.38
N PHE A 25 -15.02 0.90 -15.12
CA PHE A 25 -14.93 0.02 -13.95
C PHE A 25 -16.30 -0.38 -13.37
N GLY A 26 -17.40 -0.02 -14.07
CA GLY A 26 -18.81 -0.15 -13.66
C GLY A 26 -19.13 -1.38 -12.79
N PRO A 27 -19.15 -2.61 -13.33
CA PRO A 27 -19.53 -3.81 -12.59
C PRO A 27 -18.58 -4.16 -11.43
N LEU A 28 -17.29 -3.85 -11.54
CA LEU A 28 -16.29 -4.15 -10.51
C LEU A 28 -16.36 -3.18 -9.32
N LEU A 29 -16.80 -1.93 -9.52
CA LEU A 29 -17.00 -0.92 -8.47
C LEU A 29 -18.27 -1.10 -7.64
N HIS A 30 -19.14 -2.05 -7.98
CA HIS A 30 -20.36 -2.34 -7.23
C HIS A 30 -20.14 -3.14 -5.94
N ASP A 31 -18.93 -3.66 -5.69
CA ASP A 31 -18.67 -4.38 -4.44
C ASP A 31 -18.65 -3.41 -3.24
N PRO A 32 -19.55 -3.57 -2.25
CA PRO A 32 -19.56 -2.74 -1.05
C PRO A 32 -18.22 -2.76 -0.30
N ASN A 33 -17.44 -3.85 -0.37
CA ASN A 33 -16.15 -3.93 0.32
C ASN A 33 -15.10 -2.96 -0.22
N LEU A 34 -15.25 -2.47 -1.46
CA LEU A 34 -14.32 -1.50 -2.04
C LEU A 34 -14.40 -0.13 -1.36
N TRP A 35 -15.57 0.19 -0.81
CA TRP A 35 -15.87 1.51 -0.24
C TRP A 35 -16.10 1.46 1.27
N HIS A 36 -16.59 0.33 1.79
CA HIS A 36 -16.85 0.18 3.21
C HIS A 36 -15.64 -0.33 3.99
N LEU A 37 -15.50 0.19 5.21
CA LEU A 37 -14.45 -0.19 6.15
C LEU A 37 -14.85 -1.44 6.93
N ASN A 38 -14.41 -2.60 6.45
CA ASN A 38 -14.46 -3.88 7.16
C ASN A 38 -13.02 -4.35 7.47
N ARG A 39 -12.80 -5.06 8.58
CA ARG A 39 -11.48 -5.56 9.00
C ARG A 39 -10.74 -6.31 7.89
N HIS A 40 -11.45 -7.16 7.15
CA HIS A 40 -10.86 -7.95 6.07
C HIS A 40 -10.56 -7.10 4.83
N SER A 41 -11.47 -6.18 4.49
CA SER A 41 -11.29 -5.26 3.36
C SER A 41 -10.10 -4.32 3.59
N VAL A 42 -9.98 -3.76 4.81
CA VAL A 42 -8.85 -2.90 5.19
C VAL A 42 -7.54 -3.70 5.21
N ALA A 43 -7.51 -4.89 5.81
CA ALA A 43 -6.28 -5.70 5.86
C ALA A 43 -5.79 -6.07 4.45
N ARG A 44 -6.70 -6.45 3.55
CA ARG A 44 -6.35 -6.73 2.14
C ARG A 44 -5.87 -5.48 1.41
N ALA A 45 -6.51 -4.32 1.64
CA ALA A 45 -6.08 -3.04 1.08
C ALA A 45 -4.68 -2.63 1.56
N MET A 46 -4.37 -2.85 2.84
CA MET A 46 -3.04 -2.61 3.40
C MET A 46 -1.99 -3.47 2.71
N ALA A 47 -2.29 -4.75 2.46
CA ALA A 47 -1.37 -5.66 1.79
C ALA A 47 -1.04 -5.22 0.37
N VAL A 48 -2.08 -5.03 -0.45
CA VAL A 48 -1.89 -4.69 -1.87
C VAL A 48 -1.42 -3.25 -2.09
N GLY A 49 -1.81 -2.32 -1.22
CA GLY A 49 -1.38 -0.93 -1.29
C GLY A 49 0.10 -0.77 -0.93
N LEU A 50 0.58 -1.44 0.14
CA LEU A 50 2.01 -1.44 0.48
C LEU A 50 2.85 -2.16 -0.57
N PHE A 51 2.33 -3.27 -1.12
CA PHE A 51 2.98 -3.95 -2.23
C PHE A 51 3.12 -3.01 -3.45
N ALA A 52 2.02 -2.38 -3.87
CA ALA A 52 2.02 -1.48 -5.02
C ALA A 52 2.90 -0.24 -4.80
N ALA A 53 2.96 0.28 -3.57
CA ALA A 53 3.82 1.41 -3.22
C ALA A 53 5.31 1.10 -3.41
N LEU A 54 5.75 -0.15 -3.25
CA LEU A 54 7.15 -0.52 -3.41
C LEU A 54 7.55 -0.86 -4.85
N MET A 55 6.59 -0.97 -5.76
CA MET A 55 6.87 -1.32 -7.16
C MET A 55 7.48 -0.12 -7.90
N PRO A 56 8.67 -0.27 -8.53
CA PRO A 56 9.37 0.82 -9.21
C PRO A 56 8.77 1.05 -10.60
N MET A 57 7.52 1.49 -10.65
CA MET A 57 6.81 1.77 -11.91
C MET A 57 6.03 3.08 -11.84
N PRO A 58 5.95 3.82 -12.96
CA PRO A 58 4.99 4.90 -13.07
C PRO A 58 3.57 4.33 -12.95
N LEU A 59 2.62 5.16 -12.51
CA LEU A 59 1.20 4.78 -12.38
C LEU A 59 0.93 3.66 -11.35
N GLN A 60 1.77 3.52 -10.32
CA GLN A 60 1.56 2.63 -9.17
C GLN A 60 0.17 2.76 -8.50
N MET A 61 -0.49 3.91 -8.59
CA MET A 61 -1.87 4.09 -8.12
C MET A 61 -2.87 3.23 -8.88
N LEU A 62 -2.68 3.05 -10.19
CA LEU A 62 -3.51 2.16 -11.00
C LEU A 62 -3.30 0.70 -10.61
N LEU A 63 -2.04 0.31 -10.36
CA LEU A 63 -1.72 -1.02 -9.84
C LEU A 63 -2.42 -1.27 -8.49
N ALA A 64 -2.32 -0.32 -7.55
CA ALA A 64 -2.97 -0.43 -6.25
C ALA A 64 -4.50 -0.55 -6.38
N ALA A 65 -5.12 0.26 -7.23
CA ALA A 65 -6.56 0.21 -7.48
C ALA A 65 -6.98 -1.13 -8.11
N PHE A 66 -6.24 -1.59 -9.11
CA PHE A 66 -6.48 -2.86 -9.78
C PHE A 66 -6.37 -4.05 -8.81
N LEU A 67 -5.27 -4.10 -8.04
CA LEU A 67 -5.08 -5.16 -7.03
C LEU A 67 -6.14 -5.09 -5.93
N ALA A 68 -6.55 -3.91 -5.49
CA ALA A 68 -7.62 -3.73 -4.50
C ALA A 68 -8.95 -4.29 -4.99
N ILE A 69 -9.28 -4.09 -6.28
CA ILE A 69 -10.45 -4.70 -6.91
C ILE A 69 -10.32 -6.22 -6.89
N LEU A 70 -9.18 -6.77 -7.33
CA LEU A 70 -8.95 -8.21 -7.43
C LEU A 70 -9.09 -8.92 -6.06
N VAL A 71 -8.54 -8.33 -5.00
CA VAL A 71 -8.64 -8.89 -3.64
C VAL A 71 -9.90 -8.47 -2.89
N ARG A 72 -10.78 -7.67 -3.52
CA ARG A 72 -11.99 -7.09 -2.90
C ARG A 72 -11.67 -6.32 -1.62
N GLY A 73 -10.57 -5.57 -1.63
CA GLY A 73 -10.10 -4.71 -0.55
C GLY A 73 -10.57 -3.26 -0.71
N ASN A 74 -10.43 -2.45 0.33
CA ASN A 74 -10.82 -1.04 0.30
C ASN A 74 -9.92 -0.25 -0.67
N MET A 75 -10.49 0.19 -1.79
CA MET A 75 -9.75 0.87 -2.85
C MET A 75 -9.14 2.21 -2.40
N PRO A 76 -9.88 3.12 -1.73
CA PRO A 76 -9.31 4.35 -1.23
C PRO A 76 -8.07 4.13 -0.36
N ILE A 77 -8.12 3.17 0.57
CA ILE A 77 -6.98 2.86 1.44
C ILE A 77 -5.79 2.36 0.62
N ALA A 78 -6.01 1.40 -0.29
CA ALA A 78 -4.92 0.85 -1.11
C ALA A 78 -4.22 1.93 -1.92
N VAL A 79 -4.98 2.83 -2.55
CA VAL A 79 -4.45 3.95 -3.35
C VAL A 79 -3.75 4.98 -2.47
N SER A 80 -4.29 5.32 -1.30
CA SER A 80 -3.65 6.27 -0.37
C SER A 80 -2.29 5.78 0.13
N LEU A 81 -2.09 4.46 0.29
CA LEU A 81 -0.81 3.91 0.74
C LEU A 81 0.31 4.12 -0.28
N VAL A 82 -0.02 4.25 -1.55
CA VAL A 82 0.96 4.54 -2.61
C VAL A 82 1.64 5.89 -2.37
N TRP A 83 0.95 6.84 -1.73
CA TRP A 83 1.52 8.15 -1.39
C TRP A 83 2.62 8.08 -0.32
N LEU A 84 2.82 6.91 0.30
CA LEU A 84 4.00 6.65 1.12
C LEU A 84 5.28 6.79 0.31
N THR A 85 5.25 6.53 -1.00
CA THR A 85 6.38 6.75 -1.93
C THR A 85 6.28 8.10 -2.63
N ASN A 86 6.60 9.13 -1.86
CA ASN A 86 6.74 10.50 -2.34
C ASN A 86 8.21 10.84 -2.65
N PRO A 87 8.52 11.96 -3.33
CA PRO A 87 9.89 12.31 -3.72
C PRO A 87 10.93 12.29 -2.57
N LEU A 88 10.47 12.53 -1.33
CA LEU A 88 11.33 12.49 -0.15
C LEU A 88 11.64 11.07 0.32
N THR A 89 10.71 10.14 0.15
CA THR A 89 10.78 8.76 0.68
C THR A 89 11.20 7.74 -0.38
N ILE A 90 11.04 8.03 -1.67
CA ILE A 90 11.49 7.17 -2.77
C ILE A 90 12.99 6.87 -2.68
N PRO A 91 13.91 7.85 -2.50
CA PRO A 91 15.34 7.57 -2.47
C PRO A 91 15.74 6.53 -1.42
N PRO A 92 15.39 6.67 -0.13
CA PRO A 92 15.76 5.66 0.87
C PRO A 92 15.06 4.32 0.65
N ILE A 93 13.79 4.30 0.23
CA ILE A 93 13.05 3.06 0.01
C ILE A 93 13.66 2.25 -1.15
N PHE A 94 13.91 2.89 -2.29
CA PHE A 94 14.47 2.21 -3.46
C PHE A 94 15.94 1.87 -3.29
N TYR A 95 16.69 2.63 -2.50
CA TYR A 95 18.05 2.24 -2.10
C TYR A 95 18.03 0.93 -1.30
N CYS A 96 17.16 0.82 -0.29
CA CYS A 96 16.99 -0.41 0.48
C CYS A 96 16.53 -1.58 -0.39
N ALA A 97 15.58 -1.34 -1.31
CA ALA A 97 15.12 -2.35 -2.27
C ALA A 97 16.27 -2.83 -3.16
N TYR A 98 17.01 -1.90 -3.76
CA TYR A 98 18.18 -2.22 -4.58
C TYR A 98 19.23 -3.02 -3.80
N GLN A 99 19.57 -2.61 -2.58
CA GLN A 99 20.54 -3.31 -1.75
C GLN A 99 20.10 -4.75 -1.45
N LEU A 100 18.81 -4.95 -1.13
CA LEU A 100 18.26 -6.27 -0.90
C LEU A 100 18.31 -7.12 -2.18
N GLY A 101 17.92 -6.57 -3.31
CA GLY A 101 17.96 -7.31 -4.58
C GLY A 101 19.36 -7.61 -5.07
N ALA A 102 20.32 -6.70 -4.85
CA ALA A 102 21.73 -6.90 -5.21
C ALA A 102 22.33 -8.02 -4.35
N TRP A 103 21.99 -8.03 -3.06
CA TRP A 103 22.33 -9.11 -2.15
C TRP A 103 21.74 -10.45 -2.59
N LEU A 104 20.46 -10.50 -2.96
CA LEU A 104 19.81 -11.72 -3.45
C LEU A 104 20.40 -12.23 -4.77
N LEU A 105 20.78 -11.32 -5.68
CA LEU A 105 21.38 -11.65 -6.97
C LEU A 105 22.90 -11.90 -6.88
N HIS A 106 23.51 -11.75 -5.71
CA HIS A 106 24.96 -11.85 -5.51
C HIS A 106 25.75 -10.90 -6.44
N VAL A 107 25.17 -9.74 -6.76
CA VAL A 107 25.80 -8.70 -7.57
C VAL A 107 26.44 -7.69 -6.61
N PRO A 108 27.71 -7.26 -6.83
CA PRO A 108 28.33 -6.26 -5.98
C PRO A 108 27.47 -4.98 -5.98
N PRO A 109 27.01 -4.51 -4.81
CA PRO A 109 26.22 -3.28 -4.72
C PRO A 109 27.10 -2.12 -5.18
N ARG A 110 26.80 -1.59 -6.36
CA ARG A 110 27.47 -0.40 -6.89
C ARG A 110 27.01 0.82 -6.09
N GLY A 111 27.97 1.55 -5.52
CA GLY A 111 27.70 2.81 -4.81
C GLY A 111 27.16 3.89 -5.75
N LEU A 112 26.56 4.95 -5.17
CA LEU A 112 26.26 6.15 -5.94
C LEU A 112 27.58 6.75 -6.46
N PRO A 113 27.62 7.23 -7.71
CA PRO A 113 28.78 7.91 -8.25
C PRO A 113 28.90 9.29 -7.60
N ASP A 114 30.11 9.81 -7.55
CA ASP A 114 30.35 11.18 -7.06
C ASP A 114 29.73 12.24 -7.98
N GLU A 115 29.50 11.91 -9.26
CA GLU A 115 28.82 12.78 -10.23
C GLU A 115 27.69 12.05 -10.98
N LEU A 116 26.48 12.58 -10.87
CA LEU A 116 25.29 12.08 -11.56
C LEU A 116 25.26 12.59 -13.01
N THR A 117 26.04 11.98 -13.90
CA THR A 117 26.06 12.32 -15.32
C THR A 117 24.98 11.55 -16.11
N TRP A 118 24.42 12.17 -17.16
CA TRP A 118 23.42 11.53 -18.04
C TRP A 118 23.93 10.23 -18.69
N THR A 119 25.23 10.16 -18.97
CA THR A 119 25.92 8.96 -19.48
C THR A 119 25.99 7.84 -18.46
N TRP A 120 26.19 8.17 -17.18
CA TRP A 120 26.14 7.19 -16.09
C TRP A 120 24.72 6.67 -15.88
N ILE A 121 23.71 7.56 -15.89
CA ILE A 121 22.30 7.20 -15.73
C ILE A 121 21.87 6.22 -16.84
N SER A 122 22.13 6.53 -18.11
CA SER A 122 21.73 5.66 -19.23
C SER A 122 22.49 4.33 -19.26
N GLY A 123 23.77 4.32 -18.88
CA GLY A 123 24.58 3.09 -18.80
C GLY A 123 24.22 2.18 -17.62
N GLN A 124 23.83 2.75 -16.48
CA GLN A 124 23.49 1.97 -15.27
C GLN A 124 22.02 1.57 -15.21
N LEU A 125 21.10 2.29 -15.85
CA LEU A 125 19.67 1.95 -15.84
C LEU A 125 19.41 0.52 -16.31
N SER A 126 20.21 0.01 -17.25
CA SER A 126 20.14 -1.37 -17.77
C SER A 126 20.59 -2.44 -16.76
N THR A 127 21.36 -2.07 -15.73
CA THR A 127 21.91 -2.99 -14.74
C THR A 127 21.23 -2.84 -13.36
N LEU A 128 20.74 -1.63 -13.04
CA LEU A 128 20.12 -1.33 -11.75
C LEU A 128 18.67 -1.84 -11.64
N TRP A 129 17.95 -1.94 -12.76
CA TRP A 129 16.53 -2.28 -12.74
C TRP A 129 16.26 -3.72 -12.24
N GLN A 130 17.16 -4.68 -12.51
CA GLN A 130 16.99 -6.07 -12.09
C GLN A 130 17.06 -6.24 -10.56
N PRO A 131 18.15 -5.81 -9.87
CA PRO A 131 18.18 -5.83 -8.41
C PRO A 131 17.07 -4.99 -7.80
N LEU A 132 16.80 -3.80 -8.34
CA LEU A 132 15.75 -2.94 -7.83
C LEU A 132 14.38 -3.63 -7.89
N LEU A 133 14.01 -4.20 -9.04
CA LEU A 133 12.73 -4.87 -9.22
C LEU A 133 12.60 -6.10 -8.31
N LEU A 134 13.64 -6.92 -8.20
CA LEU A 134 13.63 -8.10 -7.33
C LEU A 134 13.49 -7.69 -5.86
N GLY A 135 14.29 -6.72 -5.41
CA GLY A 135 14.23 -6.25 -4.03
C GLY A 135 12.91 -5.57 -3.69
N SER A 136 12.36 -4.78 -4.63
CA SER A 136 11.02 -4.21 -4.51
C SER A 136 9.93 -5.26 -4.44
N LEU A 137 10.03 -6.34 -5.23
CA LEU A 137 9.09 -7.46 -5.19
C LEU A 137 9.13 -8.15 -3.82
N VAL A 138 10.33 -8.47 -3.31
CA VAL A 138 10.51 -9.15 -2.03
C VAL A 138 10.06 -8.27 -0.86
N LEU A 139 10.51 -7.01 -0.81
CA LEU A 139 10.06 -6.06 0.22
C LEU A 139 8.56 -5.78 0.11
N GLY A 140 8.03 -5.67 -1.11
CA GLY A 140 6.61 -5.45 -1.38
C GLY A 140 5.76 -6.56 -0.80
N VAL A 141 6.13 -7.82 -1.05
CA VAL A 141 5.44 -8.99 -0.49
C VAL A 141 5.60 -9.04 1.02
N ALA A 142 6.81 -8.80 1.55
CA ALA A 142 7.08 -8.84 2.99
C ALA A 142 6.30 -7.76 3.75
N LEU A 143 6.37 -6.49 3.31
CA LEU A 143 5.63 -5.38 3.92
C LEU A 143 4.13 -5.52 3.70
N GLY A 144 3.69 -6.03 2.55
CA GLY A 144 2.28 -6.32 2.29
C GLY A 144 1.72 -7.36 3.25
N ALA A 145 2.43 -8.48 3.42
CA ALA A 145 2.06 -9.52 4.39
C ALA A 145 2.06 -8.96 5.83
N LEU A 146 3.11 -8.23 6.20
CA LEU A 146 3.21 -7.58 7.51
C LEU A 146 2.04 -6.62 7.74
N GLY A 147 1.71 -5.77 6.77
CA GLY A 147 0.58 -4.84 6.84
C GLY A 147 -0.76 -5.55 7.04
N TYR A 148 -0.98 -6.68 6.36
CA TYR A 148 -2.16 -7.52 6.56
C TYR A 148 -2.27 -8.02 8.01
N TYR A 149 -1.20 -8.65 8.52
CA TYR A 149 -1.18 -9.25 9.85
C TYR A 149 -1.23 -8.21 10.97
N LEU A 150 -0.54 -7.07 10.81
CA LEU A 150 -0.60 -5.96 11.75
C LEU A 150 -2.01 -5.39 11.83
N THR A 151 -2.69 -5.21 10.69
CA THR A 151 -4.07 -4.72 10.66
C THR A 151 -5.01 -5.68 11.37
N MET A 152 -4.89 -6.99 11.11
CA MET A 152 -5.73 -8.01 11.73
C MET A 152 -5.48 -8.11 13.24
N SER A 153 -4.22 -8.06 13.66
CA SER A 153 -3.82 -8.10 15.07
C SER A 153 -4.26 -6.85 15.82
N TYR A 154 -4.08 -5.67 15.22
CA TYR A 154 -4.58 -4.40 15.77
C TYR A 154 -6.10 -4.44 15.96
N TRP A 155 -6.84 -4.97 14.98
CA TRP A 155 -8.29 -5.10 15.10
C TRP A 155 -8.69 -6.04 16.25
N ARG A 156 -8.05 -7.20 16.38
CA ARG A 156 -8.30 -8.17 17.47
C ARG A 156 -8.06 -7.52 18.84
N TRP A 157 -6.91 -6.85 19.00
CA TRP A 157 -6.57 -6.13 20.22
C TRP A 157 -7.58 -5.02 20.54
N TRP A 158 -7.96 -4.23 19.53
CA TRP A 158 -8.91 -3.13 19.69
C TRP A 158 -10.30 -3.62 20.12
N VAL A 159 -10.79 -4.72 19.54
CA VAL A 159 -12.08 -5.33 19.91
C VAL A 159 -12.03 -5.89 21.34
N ALA A 160 -10.98 -6.62 21.70
CA ALA A 160 -10.81 -7.15 23.07
C ALA A 160 -10.79 -6.01 24.10
N ARG A 161 -10.06 -4.92 23.80
CA ARG A 161 -9.99 -3.73 24.66
C ARG A 161 -11.34 -3.01 24.76
N GLN A 162 -12.09 -2.90 23.66
CA GLN A 162 -13.45 -2.34 23.66
C GLN A 162 -14.41 -3.18 24.51
N TRP A 163 -14.31 -4.51 24.45
CA TRP A 163 -15.14 -5.41 25.27
C TRP A 163 -14.82 -5.28 26.76
N LYS A 164 -13.53 -5.28 27.13
CA LYS A 164 -13.11 -5.10 28.52
C LYS A 164 -13.61 -3.76 29.08
N ARG A 165 -13.48 -2.67 28.33
CA ARG A 165 -14.00 -1.34 28.70
C ARG A 165 -15.53 -1.31 28.86
N ARG A 166 -16.27 -2.10 28.09
CA ARG A 166 -17.73 -2.21 28.23
C ARG A 166 -18.12 -2.98 29.49
N LEU A 167 -17.35 -4.01 29.85
CA LEU A 167 -17.58 -4.80 31.06
C LEU A 167 -17.27 -3.98 32.32
N GLU A 168 -16.19 -3.19 32.31
CA GLU A 168 -15.81 -2.28 33.40
C GLU A 168 -16.88 -1.20 33.63
N ARG A 169 -17.44 -0.61 32.55
CA ARG A 169 -18.57 0.35 32.65
C ARG A 169 -19.87 -0.25 33.16
N ARG A 170 -20.05 -1.57 33.09
CA ARG A 170 -21.22 -2.25 33.66
C ARG A 170 -21.03 -2.63 35.13
N ARG A 171 -19.77 -2.64 35.62
CA ARG A 171 -19.43 -2.95 37.02
C ARG A 171 -19.41 -1.72 37.94
N HIS A 172 -19.26 -0.52 37.37
CA HIS A 172 -19.37 0.75 38.09
C HIS A 172 -20.49 1.59 37.44
N PRO A 173 -21.77 1.34 37.78
CA PRO A 173 -22.88 2.22 37.43
C PRO A 173 -22.79 3.57 38.15
#